data_AF-A0A955S6L0-F1
#
_entry.id   AF-A0A955S6L0-F1
#
_cell.length_a   1.000
_cell.length_b   1.000
_cell.length_c   1.000
_cell.angle_alpha   90.00
_cell.angle_beta   90.00
_cell.angle_gamma   90.00
#
_symmetry.space_group_name_H-M   'P 1'
#
loop_
_entity.id
_entity.type
_entity.pdbx_description
1 polymer ?
#
loop_
_entity_poly.entity_id
_entity_poly.type
_entity_poly.pdbx_seq_one_letter_code
_entity_poly.pdbx_strand_id
1 'polypeptide(L)'
;YHFLALQTPLIEDFLKEIPVESKPVITGPLIFARKIATHRQGNDFRRRFAKDEEKIILHAGTPKPRQGQRFLHYETMDEYIDGMVSLIEATERMEGVKVLIRYRVIDGLSVDELKAILPKSTNYAIVSAGRFSDFLSIADLLFSFSSSTMEEALHNNIPVLLFNKFNRYIHLKGEELISTKENFKLSAVYNVNTQQELKFALQWILQNHLESKENLETLFSKYKYQSDQINSIVQLLRFQDEPIITQKVS
;
A
#
# COMPACT_ATOMS: atom_id res chain seq x y z
N TYR A 1 -1.35 -26.54 8.88
CA TYR A 1 -2.76 -26.25 8.57
C TYR A 1 -3.12 -26.96 7.26
N HIS A 2 -4.36 -27.42 7.09
CA HIS A 2 -4.75 -28.14 5.85
C HIS A 2 -5.05 -27.20 4.68
N PHE A 3 -5.54 -25.99 4.97
CA PHE A 3 -5.87 -24.99 3.96
C PHE A 3 -5.10 -23.70 4.20
N LEU A 4 -4.80 -22.99 3.11
CA LEU A 4 -4.19 -21.67 3.09
C LEU A 4 -5.12 -20.69 2.36
N ALA A 5 -5.60 -19.67 3.07
CA ALA A 5 -6.48 -18.66 2.47
C ALA A 5 -5.68 -17.70 1.58
N LEU A 6 -6.05 -17.63 0.31
CA LEU A 6 -5.48 -16.69 -0.66
C LEU A 6 -6.36 -15.45 -0.75
N GLN A 7 -5.81 -14.34 -0.25
CA GLN A 7 -6.53 -13.07 -0.20
C GLN A 7 -6.38 -12.22 -1.47
N THR A 8 -5.28 -12.42 -2.20
CA THR A 8 -4.96 -11.70 -3.44
C THR A 8 -4.28 -12.62 -4.45
N PRO A 9 -4.39 -12.31 -5.76
CA PRO A 9 -3.61 -12.98 -6.81
C PRO A 9 -2.08 -12.91 -6.58
N LEU A 10 -1.59 -11.90 -5.86
CA LEU A 10 -0.15 -11.78 -5.56
C LEU A 10 0.36 -12.93 -4.68
N ILE A 11 -0.44 -13.36 -3.70
CA ILE A 11 -0.09 -14.50 -2.84
C ILE A 11 -0.09 -15.79 -3.67
N GLU A 12 -1.04 -15.94 -4.60
CA GLU A 12 -1.07 -17.08 -5.50
C GLU A 12 0.16 -17.14 -6.40
N ASP A 13 0.59 -16.02 -6.97
CA ASP A 13 1.82 -15.93 -7.76
C ASP A 13 3.05 -16.28 -6.92
N PHE A 14 3.14 -15.78 -5.68
CA PHE A 14 4.23 -16.11 -4.76
C PHE A 14 4.32 -17.61 -4.44
N LEU A 15 3.17 -18.27 -4.28
CA LEU A 15 3.11 -19.71 -3.97
C LEU A 15 3.48 -20.60 -5.17
N LYS A 16 3.52 -20.08 -6.40
CA LYS A 16 4.04 -20.84 -7.55
C LYS A 16 5.53 -21.13 -7.41
N GLU A 17 6.25 -20.28 -6.70
CA GLU A 17 7.70 -20.39 -6.51
C GLU A 17 8.08 -21.12 -5.20
N ILE A 18 7.13 -21.25 -4.27
CA ILE A 18 7.39 -21.81 -2.94
C ILE A 18 6.44 -22.97 -2.67
N PRO A 19 6.95 -24.21 -2.53
CA PRO A 19 6.12 -25.35 -2.21
C PRO A 19 5.53 -25.18 -0.81
N VAL A 20 4.22 -25.36 -0.71
CA VAL A 20 3.48 -25.39 0.56
C VAL A 20 2.69 -26.68 0.67
N GLU A 21 2.66 -27.27 1.87
CA GLU A 21 1.88 -28.50 2.14
C GLU A 21 0.37 -28.23 2.24
N SER A 22 -0.01 -26.98 2.54
CA SER A 22 -1.40 -26.57 2.69
C SER A 22 -2.08 -26.41 1.33
N LYS A 23 -3.34 -26.83 1.23
CA LYS A 23 -4.14 -26.62 0.02
C LYS A 23 -4.56 -25.15 -0.11
N PRO A 24 -4.14 -24.43 -1.15
CA PRO A 24 -4.55 -23.04 -1.36
C PRO A 24 -6.06 -22.96 -1.64
N VAL A 25 -6.73 -21.97 -1.07
CA VAL A 25 -8.15 -21.68 -1.33
C VAL A 25 -8.32 -20.18 -1.51
N ILE A 26 -8.86 -19.79 -2.66
CA ILE A 26 -9.15 -18.39 -2.99
C ILE A 26 -10.32 -17.92 -2.13
N THR A 27 -10.05 -17.03 -1.17
CA THR A 27 -11.07 -16.45 -0.28
C THR A 27 -11.35 -14.98 -0.60
N GLY A 28 -10.50 -14.34 -1.39
CA GLY A 28 -10.45 -12.88 -1.44
C GLY A 28 -10.07 -12.29 -0.08
N PRO A 29 -10.11 -10.95 0.06
CA PRO A 29 -9.70 -10.28 1.27
C PRO A 29 -10.65 -10.54 2.43
N LEU A 30 -10.15 -11.22 3.45
CA LEU A 30 -10.83 -11.50 4.71
C LEU A 30 -10.56 -10.41 5.75
N ILE A 31 -9.34 -9.86 5.76
CA ILE A 31 -8.89 -8.91 6.78
C ILE A 31 -8.60 -7.50 6.24
N PHE A 32 -8.66 -7.28 4.93
CA PHE A 32 -8.32 -5.99 4.35
C PHE A 32 -9.37 -4.94 4.67
N ALA A 33 -8.89 -3.72 4.89
CA ALA A 33 -9.73 -2.55 4.91
C ALA A 33 -10.50 -2.41 3.58
N ARG A 34 -11.80 -2.15 3.68
CA ARG A 34 -12.61 -1.73 2.54
C ARG A 34 -12.87 -0.24 2.64
N LYS A 35 -12.83 0.45 1.50
CA LYS A 35 -13.23 1.86 1.39
C LYS A 35 -14.66 1.98 1.90
N ILE A 36 -14.87 2.87 2.87
CA ILE A 36 -16.19 3.14 3.42
C ILE A 36 -17.01 3.78 2.30
N ALA A 37 -18.07 3.10 1.85
CA ALA A 37 -18.90 3.52 0.72
C ALA A 37 -19.75 4.77 1.01
N THR A 38 -19.92 5.15 2.27
CA THR A 38 -20.82 6.26 2.63
C THR A 38 -20.12 7.61 2.44
N HIS A 39 -20.42 8.27 1.30
CA HIS A 39 -19.90 9.60 0.92
C HIS A 39 -19.93 10.65 2.04
N ARG A 40 -20.95 10.67 2.91
CA ARG A 40 -21.05 11.69 3.97
C ARG A 40 -19.95 11.57 5.04
N GLN A 41 -19.75 10.38 5.60
CA GLN A 41 -18.74 10.18 6.66
C GLN A 41 -17.31 10.33 6.14
N GLY A 42 -17.05 9.87 4.90
CA GLY A 42 -15.76 10.04 4.25
C GLY A 42 -15.40 11.51 4.02
N ASN A 43 -16.36 12.31 3.56
CA ASN A 43 -16.14 13.74 3.31
C ASN A 43 -15.88 14.52 4.61
N ASP A 44 -16.63 14.25 5.68
CA ASP A 44 -16.41 14.90 6.98
C ASP A 44 -15.06 14.51 7.60
N PHE A 45 -14.61 13.27 7.39
CA PHE A 45 -13.28 12.84 7.83
C PHE A 45 -12.16 13.48 7.01
N ARG A 46 -12.32 13.55 5.68
CA ARG A 46 -11.35 14.19 4.76
C ARG A 46 -11.10 15.66 5.12
N ARG A 47 -12.18 16.40 5.39
CA ARG A 47 -12.14 17.84 5.72
C ARG A 47 -11.37 18.20 6.99
N ARG A 48 -11.03 17.21 7.82
CA ARG A 48 -10.14 17.40 8.98
C ARG A 48 -8.68 17.59 8.58
N PHE A 49 -8.32 17.18 7.36
CA PHE A 49 -6.93 17.09 6.90
C PHE A 49 -6.66 17.91 5.64
N ALA A 50 -7.63 17.99 4.74
CA ALA A 50 -7.46 18.63 3.44
C ALA A 50 -8.77 19.25 2.96
N LYS A 51 -8.67 20.26 2.11
CA LYS A 51 -9.82 20.81 1.37
C LYS A 51 -10.33 19.79 0.34
N ASP A 52 -11.54 20.02 -0.18
CA ASP A 52 -12.18 19.08 -1.09
C ASP A 52 -11.38 18.93 -2.42
N GLU A 53 -10.69 19.98 -2.86
CA GLU A 53 -9.84 20.00 -4.06
C GLU A 53 -8.41 19.47 -3.87
N GLU A 54 -7.91 19.41 -2.63
CA GLU A 54 -6.55 18.97 -2.33
C GLU A 54 -6.44 17.45 -2.43
N LYS A 55 -5.40 16.90 -3.07
CA LYS A 55 -5.11 15.46 -3.13
C LYS A 55 -4.39 15.00 -1.86
N ILE A 56 -4.74 13.82 -1.36
CA ILE A 56 -4.13 13.24 -0.17
C ILE A 56 -3.18 12.11 -0.54
N ILE A 57 -1.90 12.26 -0.20
CA ILE A 57 -0.89 11.20 -0.26
C ILE A 57 -0.79 10.57 1.12
N LEU A 58 -1.12 9.29 1.24
CA LEU A 58 -1.03 8.53 2.48
C LEU A 58 0.30 7.78 2.52
N HIS A 59 1.21 8.18 3.42
CA HIS A 59 2.39 7.40 3.75
C HIS A 59 2.03 6.30 4.75
N ALA A 60 2.29 5.04 4.41
CA ALA A 60 1.99 3.89 5.28
C ALA A 60 3.09 2.82 5.22
N GLY A 61 4.21 3.07 5.90
CA GLY A 61 5.20 2.04 6.24
C GLY A 61 5.03 1.53 7.68
N THR A 62 5.62 0.38 7.98
CA THR A 62 5.69 -0.12 9.36
C THR A 62 7.12 0.00 9.88
N PRO A 63 7.40 0.93 10.82
CA PRO A 63 8.69 1.00 11.45
C PRO A 63 9.00 -0.32 12.16
N LYS A 64 10.22 -0.81 11.98
CA LYS A 64 10.69 -2.04 12.60
C LYS A 64 11.72 -1.72 13.69
N PRO A 65 11.64 -2.35 14.88
CA PRO A 65 12.62 -2.13 15.94
C PRO A 65 14.06 -2.47 15.47
N ARG A 66 15.04 -1.72 16.00
CA ARG A 66 16.48 -1.87 15.68
C ARG A 66 17.06 -3.24 16.03
N GLN A 67 16.45 -3.95 16.99
CA GLN A 67 16.99 -5.20 17.57
C GLN A 67 16.83 -6.46 16.66
N GLY A 68 16.27 -6.34 15.46
CA GLY A 68 16.05 -7.47 14.56
C GLY A 68 17.00 -7.47 13.37
N GLN A 69 17.47 -8.64 12.93
CA GLN A 69 18.14 -8.79 11.63
C GLN A 69 17.18 -8.35 10.52
N ARG A 70 17.62 -7.36 9.72
CA ARG A 70 16.86 -6.87 8.57
C ARG A 70 17.64 -7.23 7.31
N PHE A 71 17.02 -8.07 6.49
CA PHE A 71 17.46 -8.28 5.11
C PHE A 71 16.89 -7.17 4.22
N LEU A 72 17.14 -7.26 2.91
CA LEU A 72 16.91 -6.18 1.94
C LEU A 72 15.44 -5.71 1.82
N HIS A 73 14.46 -6.50 2.28
CA HIS A 73 13.02 -6.22 2.13
C HIS A 73 12.40 -5.38 3.25
N TYR A 74 13.20 -4.97 4.24
CA TYR A 74 12.77 -4.06 5.31
C TYR A 74 13.66 -2.82 5.39
N GLU A 75 13.04 -1.67 5.64
CA GLU A 75 13.75 -0.45 6.03
C GLU A 75 14.34 -0.59 7.43
N THR A 76 15.56 -0.08 7.59
CA THR A 76 16.07 0.35 8.89
C THR A 76 15.29 1.58 9.37
N MET A 77 15.43 1.94 10.65
CA MET A 77 14.75 3.12 11.17
C MET A 77 15.20 4.41 10.49
N ASP A 78 16.49 4.50 10.18
CA ASP A 78 17.07 5.67 9.56
C ASP A 78 16.56 5.81 8.12
N GLU A 79 16.45 4.71 7.37
CA GLU A 79 15.87 4.70 6.01
C GLU A 79 14.37 5.00 6.02
N TYR A 80 13.62 4.47 6.98
CA TYR A 80 12.19 4.75 7.14
C TYR A 80 11.93 6.24 7.40
N ILE A 81 12.73 6.87 8.26
CA ILE A 81 12.66 8.32 8.51
C ILE A 81 13.08 9.11 7.26
N ASP A 82 14.18 8.72 6.64
CA ASP A 82 14.71 9.36 5.44
C ASP A 82 13.74 9.27 4.23
N GLY A 83 12.97 8.19 4.13
CA GLY A 83 11.85 8.07 3.19
C GLY A 83 10.74 9.09 3.45
N MET A 84 10.36 9.29 4.72
CA MET A 84 9.40 10.34 5.11
C MET A 84 9.93 11.75 4.84
N VAL A 85 11.20 12.01 5.14
CA VAL A 85 11.87 13.29 4.83
C VAL A 85 11.82 13.56 3.33
N SER A 86 12.21 12.57 2.51
CA SER A 86 12.19 12.67 1.04
C SER A 86 10.81 13.01 0.51
N LEU A 87 9.75 12.38 1.05
CA LEU A 87 8.37 12.66 0.68
C LEU A 87 7.94 14.09 1.06
N ILE A 88 8.26 14.55 2.27
CA ILE A 88 7.93 15.91 2.73
C ILE A 88 8.64 16.94 1.85
N GLU A 89 9.94 16.78 1.62
CA GLU A 89 10.72 17.69 0.78
C GLU A 89 10.22 17.74 -0.66
N ALA A 90 9.86 16.59 -1.23
CA ALA A 90 9.32 16.51 -2.58
C ALA A 90 7.96 17.24 -2.70
N THR A 91 7.14 17.21 -1.64
CA THR A 91 5.78 17.76 -1.62
C THR A 91 5.68 19.18 -1.07
N GLU A 92 6.72 19.72 -0.41
CA GLU A 92 6.68 21.01 0.31
C GLU A 92 6.12 22.19 -0.52
N ARG A 93 6.39 22.20 -1.82
CA ARG A 93 5.96 23.27 -2.74
C ARG A 93 4.92 22.81 -3.77
N MET A 94 4.26 21.67 -3.51
CA MET A 94 3.17 21.18 -4.35
C MET A 94 1.85 21.75 -3.83
N GLU A 95 1.30 22.72 -4.55
CA GLU A 95 -0.04 23.24 -4.26
C GLU A 95 -1.09 22.15 -4.47
N GLY A 96 -2.14 22.16 -3.65
CA GLY A 96 -3.23 21.20 -3.80
C GLY A 96 -2.89 19.78 -3.31
N VAL A 97 -1.83 19.58 -2.53
CA VAL A 97 -1.42 18.25 -2.04
C VAL A 97 -1.29 18.26 -0.52
N LYS A 98 -1.81 17.25 0.16
CA LYS A 98 -1.58 17.02 1.60
C LYS A 98 -1.00 15.63 1.84
N VAL A 99 0.01 15.56 2.69
CA VAL A 99 0.64 14.29 3.08
C VAL A 99 0.12 13.85 4.46
N LEU A 100 -0.41 12.63 4.54
CA LEU A 100 -0.76 12.01 5.81
C LEU A 100 0.25 10.93 6.14
N ILE A 101 1.03 11.13 7.19
CA ILE A 101 2.00 10.15 7.69
C ILE A 101 1.29 9.27 8.70
N ARG A 102 0.89 8.06 8.29
CA ARG A 102 0.33 7.06 9.20
C ARG A 102 1.45 6.40 10.00
N TYR A 103 1.79 7.01 11.12
CA TYR A 103 2.84 6.51 11.99
C TYR A 103 2.30 5.47 12.97
N ARG A 104 2.87 4.26 12.95
CA ARG A 104 2.67 3.27 14.02
C ARG A 104 3.75 3.50 15.07
N VAL A 105 3.34 3.98 16.25
CA VAL A 105 4.25 4.22 17.37
C VAL A 105 4.99 2.93 17.72
N ILE A 106 6.30 3.05 17.92
CA ILE A 106 7.17 1.97 18.39
C ILE A 106 7.90 2.41 19.64
N ASP A 107 8.42 1.44 20.37
CA ASP A 107 9.30 1.73 21.50
C ASP A 107 10.56 2.47 21.01
N GLY A 108 10.93 3.53 21.71
CA GLY A 108 12.06 4.40 21.37
C GLY A 108 11.85 5.44 20.26
N LEU A 109 10.63 5.60 19.73
CA LEU A 109 10.30 6.74 18.84
C LEU A 109 8.80 7.11 18.97
N SER A 110 8.53 8.10 19.81
CA SER A 110 7.20 8.70 19.99
C SER A 110 6.82 9.60 18.80
N VAL A 111 5.54 10.01 18.76
CA VAL A 111 5.05 10.95 17.76
C VAL A 111 5.77 12.30 17.86
N ASP A 112 6.03 12.79 19.07
CA ASP A 112 6.63 14.10 19.27
C ASP A 112 8.13 14.10 18.97
N GLU A 113 8.83 13.01 19.26
CA GLU A 113 10.21 12.81 18.79
C GLU A 113 10.27 12.74 17.27
N LEU A 114 9.35 12.00 16.63
CA LEU A 114 9.28 11.97 15.17
C LEU A 114 9.04 13.37 14.58
N LYS A 115 8.11 14.15 15.14
CA LYS A 115 7.87 15.55 14.72
C LYS A 115 9.11 16.43 14.88
N ALA A 116 9.93 16.19 15.90
CA ALA A 116 11.14 16.97 16.13
C ALA A 116 12.24 16.69 15.09
N ILE A 117 12.23 15.49 14.49
CA ILE A 117 13.23 15.05 13.50
C ILE A 117 12.77 15.38 12.07
N LEU A 118 11.47 15.31 11.79
CA LEU A 118 10.94 15.61 10.46
C LEU A 118 11.04 17.12 10.13
N PRO A 119 11.18 17.48 8.84
CA PRO A 119 11.15 18.86 8.40
C PRO A 119 9.88 19.57 8.89
N LYS A 120 10.00 20.83 9.29
CA LYS A 120 8.83 21.63 9.65
C LYS A 120 8.09 22.03 8.38
N SER A 121 6.83 21.63 8.27
CA SER A 121 5.99 21.93 7.13
C SER A 121 4.52 21.98 7.56
N THR A 122 3.73 22.76 6.84
CA THR A 122 2.26 22.76 6.97
C THR A 122 1.61 21.79 5.98
N ASN A 123 2.42 21.10 5.18
CA ASN A 123 1.95 20.24 4.10
C ASN A 123 1.73 18.78 4.49
N TYR A 124 2.06 18.41 5.73
CA TYR A 124 1.79 17.09 6.25
C TYR A 124 1.16 17.10 7.64
N ALA A 125 0.51 16.00 7.99
CA ALA A 125 0.09 15.68 9.34
C ALA A 125 0.53 14.27 9.71
N ILE A 126 0.96 14.09 10.97
CA ILE A 126 1.28 12.77 11.53
C ILE A 126 0.04 12.24 12.25
N VAL A 127 -0.40 11.05 11.88
CA VAL A 127 -1.58 10.39 12.45
C VAL A 127 -1.21 9.03 13.04
N SER A 128 -1.39 8.88 14.35
CA SER A 128 -1.04 7.66 15.11
C SER A 128 -2.25 6.83 15.55
N ALA A 129 -3.45 7.42 15.58
CA ALA A 129 -4.70 6.76 15.95
C ALA A 129 -5.67 6.64 14.76
N GLY A 130 -6.77 5.89 14.94
CA GLY A 130 -7.80 5.65 13.92
C GLY A 130 -7.56 4.39 13.09
N ARG A 131 -8.62 3.92 12.42
CA ARG A 131 -8.56 2.70 11.60
C ARG A 131 -7.86 3.00 10.29
N PHE A 132 -7.06 2.05 9.79
CA PHE A 132 -6.38 2.22 8.50
C PHE A 132 -7.39 2.43 7.36
N SER A 133 -8.54 1.75 7.41
CA SER A 133 -9.66 1.93 6.46
C SER A 133 -10.14 3.37 6.32
N ASP A 134 -10.14 4.14 7.41
CA ASP A 134 -10.63 5.52 7.41
C ASP A 134 -9.67 6.40 6.60
N PHE A 135 -8.37 6.25 6.82
CA PHE A 135 -7.33 6.96 6.05
C PHE A 135 -7.26 6.48 4.60
N LEU A 136 -7.38 5.18 4.37
CA LEU A 136 -7.41 4.63 3.03
C LEU A 136 -8.62 5.15 2.24
N SER A 137 -9.76 5.38 2.90
CA SER A 137 -10.96 5.89 2.24
C SER A 137 -10.83 7.31 1.69
N ILE A 138 -9.92 8.11 2.24
CA ILE A 138 -9.65 9.49 1.83
C ILE A 138 -8.33 9.64 1.06
N ALA A 139 -7.56 8.57 0.88
CA ALA A 139 -6.29 8.63 0.17
C ALA A 139 -6.51 8.63 -1.34
N ASP A 140 -5.78 9.49 -2.03
CA ASP A 140 -5.73 9.55 -3.49
C ASP A 140 -4.50 8.79 -4.04
N LEU A 141 -3.44 8.68 -3.25
CA LEU A 141 -2.22 7.93 -3.55
C LEU A 141 -1.67 7.30 -2.26
N LEU A 142 -1.26 6.02 -2.31
CA LEU A 142 -0.49 5.40 -1.24
C LEU A 142 1.02 5.54 -1.54
N PHE A 143 1.79 6.02 -0.57
CA PHE A 143 3.25 6.01 -0.59
C PHE A 143 3.78 4.98 0.41
N SER A 144 4.64 4.07 -0.03
CA SER A 144 5.19 3.00 0.81
C SER A 144 6.50 2.43 0.23
N PHE A 145 7.30 1.75 1.04
CA PHE A 145 8.45 0.96 0.59
C PHE A 145 8.11 -0.53 0.42
N SER A 146 7.57 -1.16 1.47
CA SER A 146 7.27 -2.60 1.52
C SER A 146 6.29 -2.87 2.66
N SER A 147 5.01 -3.05 2.34
CA SER A 147 3.96 -3.23 3.35
C SER A 147 2.73 -3.88 2.73
N SER A 148 2.05 -4.74 3.50
CA SER A 148 0.77 -5.34 3.10
C SER A 148 -0.33 -4.28 2.87
N THR A 149 -0.16 -3.07 3.40
CA THR A 149 -1.04 -1.92 3.13
C THR A 149 -1.13 -1.58 1.65
N MET A 150 -0.12 -1.95 0.86
CA MET A 150 -0.13 -1.78 -0.59
C MET A 150 -1.19 -2.65 -1.27
N GLU A 151 -1.31 -3.91 -0.86
CA GLU A 151 -2.36 -4.80 -1.36
C GLU A 151 -3.75 -4.27 -1.01
N GLU A 152 -3.91 -3.72 0.19
CA GLU A 152 -5.16 -3.07 0.61
C GLU A 152 -5.49 -1.85 -0.27
N ALA A 153 -4.49 -1.00 -0.59
CA ALA A 153 -4.69 0.15 -1.49
C ALA A 153 -5.07 -0.29 -2.91
N LEU A 154 -4.35 -1.26 -3.47
CA LEU A 154 -4.63 -1.82 -4.79
C LEU A 154 -6.02 -2.44 -4.85
N HIS A 155 -6.43 -3.14 -3.78
CA HIS A 155 -7.77 -3.68 -3.65
C HIS A 155 -8.86 -2.57 -3.63
N ASN A 156 -8.52 -1.37 -3.17
CA ASN A 156 -9.42 -0.20 -3.12
C ASN A 156 -9.25 0.77 -4.30
N ASN A 157 -8.61 0.35 -5.41
CA ASN A 157 -8.36 1.19 -6.59
C ASN A 157 -7.55 2.47 -6.28
N ILE A 158 -6.67 2.40 -5.29
CA ILE A 158 -5.78 3.51 -4.94
C ILE A 158 -4.40 3.18 -5.52
N PRO A 159 -3.85 4.02 -6.42
CA PRO A 159 -2.51 3.78 -6.94
C PRO A 159 -1.48 3.78 -5.81
N VAL A 160 -0.42 3.03 -6.01
CA VAL A 160 0.69 2.89 -5.05
C VAL A 160 1.96 3.42 -5.69
N LEU A 161 2.59 4.39 -5.03
CA LEU A 161 3.96 4.79 -5.30
C LEU A 161 4.89 4.06 -4.33
N LEU A 162 5.68 3.14 -4.90
CA LEU A 162 6.76 2.45 -4.23
C LEU A 162 8.03 3.29 -4.29
N PHE A 163 8.51 3.74 -3.14
CA PHE A 163 9.75 4.49 -3.03
C PHE A 163 10.85 3.65 -2.39
N ASN A 164 11.88 3.37 -3.17
CA ASN A 164 13.05 2.61 -2.76
C ASN A 164 14.29 3.44 -3.03
N LYS A 165 14.59 4.40 -2.15
CA LYS A 165 15.68 5.39 -2.32
C LYS A 165 17.04 4.78 -2.68
N PHE A 166 17.32 3.57 -2.19
CA PHE A 166 18.62 2.90 -2.34
C PHE A 166 18.65 1.85 -3.45
N ASN A 167 17.60 1.76 -4.26
CA ASN A 167 17.47 0.81 -5.37
C ASN A 167 17.81 -0.66 -5.00
N ARG A 168 17.51 -1.09 -3.78
CA ARG A 168 17.95 -2.41 -3.27
C ARG A 168 16.88 -3.49 -3.29
N TYR A 169 15.60 -3.10 -3.30
CA TYR A 169 14.48 -4.02 -3.23
C TYR A 169 13.22 -3.40 -3.83
N ILE A 170 12.54 -4.17 -4.70
CA ILE A 170 11.27 -3.78 -5.31
C ILE A 170 10.21 -4.76 -4.80
N HIS A 171 9.30 -4.27 -3.95
CA HIS A 171 8.26 -5.12 -3.36
C HIS A 171 7.24 -5.60 -4.40
N LEU A 172 6.76 -4.68 -5.24
CA LEU A 172 5.90 -4.97 -6.38
C LEU A 172 6.44 -4.26 -7.63
N LYS A 173 6.52 -4.99 -8.74
CA LYS A 173 6.89 -4.42 -10.04
C LYS A 173 5.74 -3.58 -10.58
N GLY A 174 6.06 -2.39 -11.03
CA GLY A 174 5.16 -1.40 -11.59
C GLY A 174 5.82 -0.57 -12.68
N GLU A 175 5.19 0.54 -13.04
CA GLU A 175 5.75 1.50 -13.99
C GLU A 175 6.85 2.30 -13.28
N GLU A 176 8.09 2.19 -13.76
CA GLU A 176 9.21 2.95 -13.24
C GLU A 176 9.18 4.39 -13.78
N LEU A 177 9.15 5.36 -12.87
CA LEU A 177 9.08 6.79 -13.18
C LEU A 177 10.47 7.41 -13.00
N ILE A 178 11.11 7.74 -14.12
CA ILE A 178 12.44 8.37 -14.20
C ILE A 178 12.35 9.50 -15.23
N SER A 179 12.76 10.71 -14.86
CA SER A 179 12.66 11.93 -15.67
C SER A 179 13.31 11.85 -17.07
N THR A 180 14.28 10.96 -17.26
CA THR A 180 14.94 10.73 -18.56
C THR A 180 14.17 9.78 -19.48
N LYS A 181 13.17 9.06 -18.98
CA LYS A 181 12.36 8.15 -19.76
C LYS A 181 11.25 8.92 -20.48
N GLU A 182 11.06 8.62 -21.75
CA GLU A 182 9.92 9.11 -22.52
C GLU A 182 8.75 8.11 -22.42
N ASN A 183 7.52 8.64 -22.40
CA ASN A 183 6.26 7.88 -22.45
C ASN A 183 6.09 6.86 -21.31
N PHE A 184 5.42 7.31 -20.23
CA PHE A 184 5.00 6.44 -19.15
C PHE A 184 3.60 5.88 -19.39
N LYS A 185 3.36 4.69 -18.86
CA LYS A 185 2.02 4.07 -18.86
C LYS A 185 1.31 4.34 -17.54
N LEU A 186 -0.01 4.50 -17.60
CA LEU A 186 -0.83 4.44 -16.41
C LEU A 186 -0.72 3.04 -15.79
N SER A 187 -0.51 2.99 -14.48
CA SER A 187 -0.30 1.75 -13.72
C SER A 187 -0.91 1.91 -12.34
N ALA A 188 -1.35 0.80 -11.75
CA ALA A 188 -1.77 0.78 -10.35
C ALA A 188 -0.57 0.83 -9.38
N VAL A 189 0.63 0.43 -9.83
CA VAL A 189 1.87 0.50 -9.06
C VAL A 189 2.91 1.29 -9.85
N TYR A 190 3.53 2.26 -9.20
CA TYR A 190 4.65 3.05 -9.71
C TYR A 190 5.89 2.78 -8.87
N ASN A 191 7.06 2.74 -9.48
CA ASN A 191 8.33 2.59 -8.77
C ASN A 191 9.20 3.83 -8.96
N VAL A 192 9.80 4.28 -7.86
CA VAL A 192 10.83 5.32 -7.85
C VAL A 192 12.00 4.83 -7.01
N ASN A 193 13.16 4.76 -7.64
CA ASN A 193 14.34 4.12 -7.06
C ASN A 193 15.43 5.10 -6.60
N THR A 194 15.18 6.41 -6.69
CA THR A 194 16.11 7.47 -6.23
C THR A 194 15.33 8.69 -5.72
N GLN A 195 15.92 9.45 -4.79
CA GLN A 195 15.29 10.66 -4.24
C GLN A 195 15.10 11.76 -5.29
N GLN A 196 16.03 11.87 -6.25
CA GLN A 196 16.03 12.90 -7.28
C GLN A 196 14.79 12.80 -8.18
N GLU A 197 14.32 11.59 -8.42
CA GLU A 197 13.17 11.32 -9.29
C GLU A 197 11.83 11.45 -8.55
N LEU A 198 11.83 11.47 -7.22
CA LEU A 198 10.59 11.43 -6.43
C LEU A 198 9.66 12.61 -6.71
N LYS A 199 10.21 13.82 -6.79
CA LYS A 199 9.41 15.00 -7.09
C LYS A 199 8.76 14.91 -8.47
N PHE A 200 9.54 14.52 -9.48
CA PHE A 200 9.05 14.33 -10.84
C PHE A 200 7.94 13.27 -10.88
N ALA A 201 8.17 12.12 -10.27
CA ALA A 201 7.21 11.01 -10.23
C ALA A 201 5.89 11.40 -9.57
N LEU A 202 5.94 12.09 -8.42
CA LEU A 202 4.76 12.61 -7.75
C LEU A 202 3.99 13.58 -8.65
N GLN A 203 4.67 14.55 -9.27
CA GLN A 203 4.02 15.48 -10.21
C GLN A 203 3.37 14.75 -11.37
N TRP A 204 4.05 13.75 -11.94
CA TRP A 204 3.53 12.97 -13.05
C TRP A 204 2.27 12.18 -12.65
N ILE A 205 2.29 11.49 -11.50
CA ILE A 205 1.12 10.74 -11.00
C ILE A 205 -0.07 11.67 -10.74
N LEU A 206 0.17 12.80 -10.05
CA LEU A 206 -0.87 13.77 -9.76
C LEU A 206 -1.53 14.29 -11.05
N GLN A 207 -0.73 14.65 -12.06
CA GLN A 207 -1.22 15.27 -13.30
C GLN A 207 -1.80 14.29 -14.32
N ASN A 208 -1.30 13.05 -14.37
CA ASN A 208 -1.64 12.10 -15.42
C ASN A 208 -2.53 10.95 -14.91
N HIS A 209 -2.28 10.44 -13.71
CA HIS A 209 -3.10 9.36 -13.15
C HIS A 209 -4.32 9.92 -12.44
N LEU A 210 -4.13 10.82 -11.47
CA LEU A 210 -5.23 11.26 -10.60
C LEU A 210 -6.21 12.22 -11.27
N GLU A 211 -5.79 12.88 -12.35
CA GLU A 211 -6.65 13.72 -13.20
C GLU A 211 -7.09 13.01 -14.49
N SER A 212 -6.80 11.72 -14.65
CA SER A 212 -7.23 10.96 -15.82
C SER A 212 -8.75 10.85 -15.87
N LYS A 213 -9.30 10.98 -17.08
CA LYS A 213 -10.72 10.74 -17.38
C LYS A 213 -10.99 9.30 -17.81
N GLU A 214 -9.95 8.48 -17.95
CA GLU A 214 -10.06 7.08 -18.34
C GLU A 214 -10.60 6.23 -17.20
N ASN A 215 -11.24 5.10 -17.53
CA ASN A 215 -11.59 4.11 -16.51
C ASN A 215 -10.34 3.34 -16.08
N LEU A 216 -9.79 3.72 -14.93
CA LEU A 216 -8.57 3.15 -14.37
C LEU A 216 -8.78 1.83 -13.61
N GLU A 217 -10.02 1.37 -13.43
CA GLU A 217 -10.29 0.14 -12.66
C GLU A 217 -9.60 -1.09 -13.24
N THR A 218 -9.42 -1.12 -14.56
CA THR A 218 -8.74 -2.22 -15.26
C THR A 218 -7.27 -2.34 -14.84
N LEU A 219 -6.61 -1.25 -14.43
CA LEU A 219 -5.23 -1.26 -13.94
C LEU A 219 -5.08 -2.08 -12.65
N PHE A 220 -6.15 -2.14 -11.85
CA PHE A 220 -6.19 -2.81 -10.55
C PHE A 220 -6.67 -4.26 -10.64
N SER A 221 -7.26 -4.67 -11.76
CA SER A 221 -7.89 -5.99 -11.95
C SER A 221 -6.96 -7.16 -11.60
N LYS A 222 -5.67 -7.06 -11.97
CA LYS A 222 -4.66 -8.09 -11.69
C LYS A 222 -4.33 -8.28 -10.21
N TYR A 223 -4.78 -7.37 -9.33
CA TYR A 223 -4.58 -7.45 -7.88
C TYR A 223 -5.82 -7.91 -7.13
N LYS A 224 -6.89 -8.30 -7.85
CA LYS A 224 -8.18 -8.67 -7.27
C LYS A 224 -8.67 -9.98 -7.84
N TYR A 225 -9.23 -10.82 -6.98
CA TYR A 225 -10.06 -11.92 -7.42
C TYR A 225 -11.43 -11.43 -7.84
N GLN A 226 -11.97 -12.01 -8.91
CA GLN A 226 -13.36 -11.85 -9.31
C GLN A 226 -14.28 -12.60 -8.35
N SER A 227 -15.54 -12.16 -8.23
CA SER A 227 -16.48 -12.70 -7.24
C SER A 227 -16.79 -14.19 -7.44
N ASP A 228 -16.75 -14.68 -8.68
CA ASP A 228 -16.95 -16.08 -9.06
C ASP A 228 -15.75 -16.98 -8.73
N GLN A 229 -14.57 -16.39 -8.50
CA GLN A 229 -13.36 -17.11 -8.06
C GLN A 229 -13.30 -17.29 -6.54
N ILE A 230 -14.09 -16.51 -5.78
CA ILE A 230 -14.02 -16.45 -4.33
C ILE A 230 -14.86 -17.55 -3.69
N ASN A 231 -14.20 -18.38 -2.88
CA ASN A 231 -14.85 -19.34 -1.99
C ASN A 231 -15.19 -18.65 -0.67
N SER A 232 -16.42 -18.83 -0.21
CA SER A 232 -16.83 -18.31 1.10
C SER A 232 -16.09 -19.06 2.21
N ILE A 233 -15.76 -18.35 3.29
CA ILE A 233 -15.16 -18.98 4.47
C ILE A 233 -16.06 -20.04 5.11
N VAL A 234 -17.38 -19.92 4.90
CA VAL A 234 -18.37 -20.92 5.34
C VAL A 234 -18.21 -22.23 4.57
N GLN A 235 -17.91 -22.19 3.27
CA GLN A 235 -17.59 -23.39 2.49
C GLN A 235 -16.29 -24.03 2.96
N LEU A 236 -15.28 -23.22 3.31
CA LEU A 236 -14.00 -23.68 3.85
C LEU A 236 -14.11 -24.45 5.17
N LEU A 237 -14.96 -23.97 6.09
CA LEU A 237 -15.19 -24.66 7.36
C LEU A 237 -15.87 -26.02 7.16
N ARG A 238 -16.74 -26.15 6.15
CA ARG A 238 -17.43 -27.41 5.83
C ARG A 238 -16.51 -28.48 5.25
N PHE A 239 -15.41 -28.09 4.59
CA PHE A 239 -14.42 -29.06 4.09
C PHE A 239 -13.63 -29.77 5.20
N GLN A 240 -13.68 -29.29 6.44
CA GLN A 240 -13.05 -29.96 7.59
C GLN A 240 -13.89 -31.14 8.12
N ASP A 241 -15.16 -31.24 7.71
CA ASP A 241 -16.09 -32.28 8.17
C ASP A 241 -16.15 -33.51 7.23
N GLU A 242 -15.45 -33.49 6.09
CA GLU A 242 -15.37 -34.65 5.19
C GLU A 242 -14.20 -35.59 5.57
N PRO A 243 -14.42 -36.91 5.75
CA PRO A 243 -13.36 -37.85 6.07
C PRO A 243 -12.37 -37.98 4.91
N ILE A 244 -11.08 -37.89 5.23
CA ILE A 244 -9.97 -38.07 4.28
C ILE A 244 -9.99 -39.51 3.74
N ILE A 245 -10.51 -39.69 2.53
CA ILE A 245 -10.28 -40.93 1.77
C ILE A 245 -8.84 -40.89 1.28
N THR A 246 -7.95 -41.57 2.01
CA THR A 246 -6.60 -41.86 1.54
C THR A 246 -6.71 -42.83 0.36
N GLN A 247 -6.59 -42.30 -0.86
CA GLN A 247 -6.32 -43.16 -2.01
C GLN A 247 -4.91 -43.74 -1.84
N LYS A 248 -4.86 -45.03 -1.46
CA LYS A 248 -3.65 -45.84 -1.58
C LYS A 248 -3.28 -45.91 -3.06
N VAL A 249 -2.12 -45.36 -3.39
CA VAL A 249 -1.45 -45.60 -4.67
C VAL A 249 -1.00 -47.06 -4.65
N SER A 250 -1.59 -47.88 -5.51
CA SER A 250 -1.17 -49.24 -5.85
C SER A 250 -0.16 -49.22 -6.99
#